data_AF-A0A1F5Z6P4-F1
#
_entry.id   AF-A0A1F5Z6P4-F1
#
_cell.length_a   1.000
_cell.length_b   1.000
_cell.length_c   1.000
_cell.angle_alpha   90.00
_cell.angle_beta   90.00
_cell.angle_gamma   90.00
#
_symmetry.space_group_name_H-M   'P 1'
#
loop_
_entity.id
_entity.type
_entity.pdbx_description
1 polymer ?
#
loop_
_entity_poly.entity_id
_entity_poly.type
_entity_poly.pdbx_seq_one_letter_code
_entity_poly.pdbx_strand_id
1 'polypeptide(L)' 'MKKTELKEYLSGSVSELNKKYQELIDQLKKTNLDKSAGKSKDVNIESKLRKNIARIKTIIRQKELAKL' A
#
# COMPACT_ATOMS: atom_id res chain seq x y z
N MET A 1 7.67 4.00 5.42
CA MET A 1 8.01 3.88 4.00
C MET A 1 9.31 4.64 3.78
N LYS A 2 10.30 3.98 3.21
CA LYS A 2 11.58 4.62 2.88
C LYS A 2 11.37 5.53 1.67
N LYS A 3 12.15 6.62 1.56
CA LYS A 3 12.04 7.59 0.44
C LYS A 3 12.20 6.92 -0.94
N THR A 4 12.92 5.81 -1.00
CA THR A 4 13.15 5.00 -2.21
C THR A 4 11.86 4.37 -2.74
N GLU A 5 11.08 3.73 -1.87
CA GLU A 5 9.83 3.07 -2.23
C GLU A 5 8.80 4.07 -2.81
N LEU A 6 8.84 5.34 -2.38
CA LEU A 6 7.91 6.37 -2.84
C LEU A 6 8.22 6.80 -4.28
N LYS A 7 9.52 6.90 -4.61
CA LYS A 7 9.98 7.18 -5.97
C LYS A 7 9.60 6.05 -6.94
N GLU A 8 9.69 4.80 -6.49
CA GLU A 8 9.27 3.64 -7.27
C GLU A 8 7.76 3.64 -7.57
N TYR A 9 6.93 4.16 -6.66
CA TYR A 9 5.49 4.33 -6.93
C TYR A 9 5.22 5.48 -7.91
N LEU A 10 6.00 6.56 -7.84
CA LEU A 10 5.87 7.67 -8.78
C LEU A 10 6.30 7.30 -10.21
N SER A 11 7.27 6.40 -10.37
CA SER A 11 7.70 5.92 -11.69
C SER A 11 6.78 4.85 -12.30
N GLY A 12 6.01 4.13 -11.48
CA GLY A 12 5.12 3.07 -11.96
C GLY A 12 3.95 3.57 -12.82
N SER A 13 3.47 2.71 -13.71
CA SER A 13 2.21 2.92 -14.43
C SER A 13 0.99 2.79 -13.51
N VAL A 14 -0.15 3.34 -13.91
CA VAL A 14 -1.41 3.21 -13.13
C VAL A 14 -1.80 1.74 -12.95
N SER A 15 -1.58 0.90 -13.97
CA SER A 15 -1.85 -0.55 -13.90
C SER A 15 -0.97 -1.25 -12.85
N GLU A 16 0.32 -0.97 -12.83
CA GLU A 16 1.25 -1.52 -11.84
C GLU A 16 0.93 -1.04 -10.42
N LEU A 17 0.52 0.21 -10.28
CA LEU A 17 0.09 0.77 -9.00
C LEU A 17 -1.20 0.12 -8.49
N ASN A 18 -2.14 -0.18 -9.38
CA ASN A 18 -3.35 -0.92 -9.03
C ASN A 18 -3.03 -2.36 -8.59
N LYS A 19 -2.06 -3.03 -9.22
CA LYS A 19 -1.59 -4.35 -8.76
C LYS A 19 -0.98 -4.28 -7.36
N LYS A 20 -0.05 -3.35 -7.14
CA LYS A 20 0.56 -3.10 -5.81
C LYS A 20 -0.47 -2.72 -4.76
N TYR A 21 -1.51 -1.96 -5.13
CA TYR A 21 -2.62 -1.64 -4.25
C TYR A 21 -3.34 -2.90 -3.76
N GLN A 22 -3.67 -3.83 -4.67
CA GLN A 22 -4.31 -5.10 -4.30
C GLN A 22 -3.40 -5.96 -3.41
N GLU A 23 -2.11 -6.05 -3.74
CA GLU A 23 -1.14 -6.77 -2.90
C GLU A 23 -1.09 -6.23 -1.46
N LEU A 24 -1.10 -4.91 -1.28
CA LEU A 24 -1.12 -4.29 0.05
C LEU A 24 -2.44 -4.57 0.79
N ILE A 25 -3.57 -4.62 0.09
CA ILE A 25 -4.86 -4.96 0.66
C ILE A 25 -4.87 -6.41 1.15
N ASP A 26 -4.33 -7.34 0.37
CA ASP A 26 -4.26 -8.75 0.77
C ASP A 26 -3.26 -8.98 1.92
N GLN A 27 -2.14 -8.25 1.93
CA GLN A 27 -1.24 -8.21 3.09
C GLN A 27 -1.94 -7.68 4.34
N LEU A 28 -2.79 -6.65 4.22
CA LEU A 28 -3.57 -6.12 5.33
C LEU A 28 -4.58 -7.15 5.86
N LYS A 29 -5.29 -7.84 4.97
CA LYS A 29 -6.21 -8.93 5.37
C LYS A 29 -5.47 -10.03 6.12
N LYS A 30 -4.36 -10.51 5.57
CA LYS A 30 -3.52 -11.53 6.20
C LYS A 30 -3.02 -11.08 7.57
N THR A 31 -2.54 -9.85 7.66
CA THR A 31 -2.09 -9.23 8.91
C THR A 31 -3.20 -9.21 9.96
N ASN A 32 -4.43 -8.86 9.58
CA ASN A 32 -5.56 -8.82 10.50
C ASN A 32 -5.92 -10.22 11.00
N LEU A 33 -5.85 -11.24 10.13
CA LEU A 33 -6.04 -12.64 10.52
C LEU A 33 -4.94 -13.10 11.50
N ASP A 34 -3.67 -12.80 11.19
CA ASP A 34 -2.53 -13.14 12.05
C ASP A 34 -2.61 -12.43 13.41
N LYS A 35 -3.10 -11.18 13.44
CA LYS A 35 -3.40 -10.45 14.68
C LYS A 35 -4.50 -11.12 15.49
N SER A 36 -5.62 -11.46 14.84
CA SER A 36 -6.73 -12.15 15.50
C SER A 36 -6.33 -13.52 16.04
N ALA A 37 -5.39 -14.20 15.37
CA ALA A 37 -4.83 -15.47 15.81
C ALA A 37 -3.71 -15.34 16.86
N GLY A 38 -3.36 -14.12 17.30
CA GLY A 38 -2.29 -13.87 18.27
C GLY A 38 -0.87 -14.15 17.75
N LYS A 39 -0.69 -14.30 16.43
CA LYS A 39 0.60 -14.63 15.78
C LYS A 39 1.40 -13.39 15.37
N SER A 40 0.80 -12.20 15.46
CA SER A 40 1.43 -10.97 15.01
C SER A 40 2.40 -10.40 16.06
N LYS A 41 3.69 -10.34 15.71
CA LYS A 41 4.75 -9.78 16.57
C LYS A 41 4.90 -8.25 16.44
N ASP A 42 4.49 -7.67 15.31
CA ASP A 42 4.59 -6.22 15.06
C ASP A 42 3.21 -5.56 15.21
N VAL A 43 2.95 -4.91 16.34
CA VAL A 43 1.72 -4.16 16.61
C VAL A 43 1.47 -3.03 15.60
N ASN A 44 2.53 -2.44 15.04
CA ASN A 44 2.46 -1.28 14.16
C ASN A 44 2.28 -1.64 12.68
N ILE A 45 2.36 -2.92 12.32
CA ILE A 45 2.36 -3.36 10.92
C ILE A 45 1.08 -2.95 10.17
N GLU A 46 -0.07 -3.03 10.84
CA GLU A 46 -1.36 -2.62 10.28
C GLU A 46 -1.40 -1.12 9.97
N SER A 47 -0.92 -0.28 10.90
CA SER A 47 -0.84 1.17 10.69
C SER A 47 0.09 1.52 9.54
N LYS A 48 1.23 0.82 9.41
CA LYS A 48 2.15 0.98 8.28
C LYS A 48 1.49 0.61 6.95
N LEU A 49 0.78 -0.53 6.89
CA LEU A 49 0.07 -0.99 5.69
C LEU A 49 -1.03 0.00 5.28
N ARG A 50 -1.87 0.46 6.22
CA ARG A 50 -2.92 1.46 5.94
C ARG A 50 -2.34 2.76 5.38
N LYS A 51 -1.22 3.24 5.94
CA LYS A 51 -0.53 4.43 5.44
C LYS A 51 0.05 4.21 4.03
N ASN A 52 0.55 3.02 3.71
CA ASN A 52 1.05 2.70 2.37
C ASN A 52 -0.09 2.63 1.35
N ILE A 53 -1.22 2.01 1.71
CA ILE A 53 -2.44 1.94 0.89
C ILE A 53 -2.94 3.35 0.55
N ALA A 54 -3.05 4.22 1.56
CA ALA A 54 -3.48 5.60 1.36
C ALA A 54 -2.58 6.35 0.37
N ARG A 55 -1.26 6.17 0.49
CA ARG A 55 -0.28 6.80 -0.42
C ARG A 55 -0.40 6.31 -1.86
N ILE A 56 -0.50 5.00 -2.07
CA ILE A 56 -0.69 4.45 -3.43
C ILE A 56 -1.98 4.99 -4.04
N LYS A 57 -3.07 5.04 -3.27
CA LYS A 57 -4.34 5.61 -3.73
C LYS A 57 -4.21 7.08 -4.13
N THR A 58 -3.48 7.88 -3.37
CA THR A 58 -3.18 9.28 -3.74
C THR A 58 -2.37 9.38 -5.03
N ILE A 59 -1.34 8.56 -5.20
CA ILE A 59 -0.48 8.58 -6.41
C ILE A 59 -1.27 8.16 -7.65
N ILE A 60 -2.09 7.11 -7.55
CA ILE A 60 -3.00 6.68 -8.62
C ILE A 60 -3.88 7.86 -9.02
N ARG A 61 -4.54 8.49 -8.04
CA ARG A 61 -5.43 9.63 -8.31
C ARG A 61 -4.72 10.81 -8.95
N GLN A 62 -3.51 11.14 -8.49
CA GLN A 62 -2.69 12.19 -9.10
C GLN A 62 -2.32 11.88 -10.54
N LYS A 63 -1.97 10.62 -10.86
CA LYS A 63 -1.66 10.18 -12.22
C LYS A 63 -2.87 10.18 -13.14
N GLU A 64 -4.05 9.83 -12.63
CA GLU A 64 -5.31 9.94 -13.38
C GLU A 64 -5.64 11.41 -13.70
N LEU A 65 -5.46 12.30 -12.72
CA LEU A 65 -5.71 13.73 -12.90
C LEU A 65 -4.70 14.42 -13.81
N ALA A 66 -3.43 14.00 -13.80
CA ALA A 66 -2.39 14.56 -14.67
C ALA A 66 -2.44 14.02 -16.12
N LYS A 67 -3.24 12.98 -16.37
CA LYS A 67 -3.53 12.46 -17.72
C LYS A 67 -4.77 13.11 -18.37
N LEU A 68 -5.49 13.97 -17.64
CA LEU A 68 -6.46 14.93 -18.17
C LEU A 68 -5.72 16.22 -18.54
#